data_AF-A0A2A5GWX8-F1
#
_entry.id   AF-A0A2A5GWX8-F1
#
_cell.length_a   1.000
_cell.length_b   1.000
_cell.length_c   1.000
_cell.angle_alpha   90.00
_cell.angle_beta   90.00
_cell.angle_gamma   90.00
#
_symmetry.space_group_name_H-M   'P 1'
#
loop_
_entity.id
_entity.type
_entity.pdbx_description
1 polymer ?
#
loop_
_entity_poly.entity_id
_entity_poly.type
_entity_poly.pdbx_seq_one_letter_code
_entity_poly.pdbx_strand_id
1 'polypeptide(L)'
;MKDLTKYDKKNAFIAAVTSFQNADIRWQERNRSGLTDNQLEEALRYELGIAGGCTANNNRPAVSYQGSGLKIWVSWDYPNPCIDAPIFERNSTMKMARAVYKISNPDDTQLSLF
;
A
#
# COMPACT_ATOMS: atom_id res chain seq x y z
N MET A 1 19.84 -8.64 12.52
CA MET A 1 18.81 -8.02 11.65
C MET A 1 17.46 -8.34 12.26
N LYS A 2 16.65 -7.35 12.60
CA LYS A 2 15.32 -7.60 13.21
C LYS A 2 14.37 -7.99 12.09
N ASP A 3 13.70 -9.14 12.21
CA ASP A 3 12.74 -9.58 11.20
C ASP A 3 11.50 -8.68 11.17
N LEU A 4 10.99 -8.43 9.97
CA LEU A 4 9.75 -7.69 9.76
C LEU A 4 8.55 -8.58 10.07
N THR A 5 7.81 -8.23 11.11
CA THR A 5 6.55 -8.90 11.44
C THR A 5 5.46 -8.56 10.41
N LYS A 6 4.38 -9.34 10.39
CA LYS A 6 3.19 -9.00 9.57
C LYS A 6 2.61 -7.64 9.95
N TYR A 7 2.70 -7.28 11.23
CA TYR A 7 2.25 -5.98 11.74
C TYR A 7 3.09 -4.84 11.17
N ASP A 8 4.43 -4.99 11.16
CA ASP A 8 5.35 -4.00 10.61
C ASP A 8 5.08 -3.76 9.11
N LYS A 9 4.90 -4.84 8.35
CA LYS A 9 4.60 -4.76 6.90
C LYS A 9 3.28 -4.04 6.64
N LYS A 10 2.24 -4.31 7.44
CA LYS A 10 0.95 -3.63 7.34
C LYS A 10 1.07 -2.14 7.68
N ASN A 11 1.74 -1.79 8.76
CA ASN A 11 1.91 -0.40 9.16
C ASN A 11 2.77 0.39 8.16
N ALA A 12 3.82 -0.23 7.62
CA ALA A 12 4.63 0.35 6.58
C ALA A 12 3.82 0.61 5.30
N PHE A 13 2.96 -0.34 4.91
CA PHE A 13 2.03 -0.14 3.80
C PHE A 13 1.11 1.05 4.05
N ILE A 14 0.46 1.13 5.23
CA ILE A 14 -0.42 2.24 5.59
C ILE A 14 0.35 3.56 5.51
N ALA A 15 1.54 3.64 6.11
CA ALA A 15 2.37 4.84 6.10
C ALA A 15 2.73 5.29 4.67
N ALA A 16 2.98 4.35 3.75
CA ALA A 16 3.27 4.67 2.36
C ALA A 16 2.06 5.26 1.63
N VAL A 17 0.85 4.71 1.84
CA VAL A 17 -0.36 5.13 1.13
C VAL A 17 -1.17 6.22 1.83
N THR A 18 -0.69 6.71 2.98
CA THR A 18 -1.26 7.85 3.72
C THR A 18 -0.25 8.99 3.91
N SER A 19 0.78 9.08 3.06
CA SER A 19 1.80 10.13 3.17
C SER A 19 1.27 11.53 2.83
N PHE A 20 0.20 11.62 2.05
CA PHE A 20 -0.44 12.88 1.68
C PHE A 20 -1.57 13.25 2.64
N GLN A 21 -1.75 14.55 2.88
CA GLN A 21 -2.86 15.07 3.68
C GLN A 21 -4.21 14.60 3.11
N ASN A 22 -5.17 14.32 4.00
CA ASN A 22 -6.53 13.83 3.68
C ASN A 22 -6.57 12.44 2.99
N ALA A 23 -5.48 11.66 3.03
CA ALA A 23 -5.48 10.31 2.47
C ALA A 23 -6.48 9.39 3.18
N ASP A 24 -6.64 9.55 4.48
CA ASP A 24 -7.66 8.88 5.30
C ASP A 24 -9.08 9.12 4.77
N ILE A 25 -9.42 10.38 4.47
CA ILE A 25 -10.72 10.74 3.90
C ILE A 25 -10.90 10.11 2.52
N ARG A 26 -9.89 10.22 1.64
CA ARG A 26 -9.95 9.60 0.29
C ARG A 26 -10.14 8.09 0.36
N TRP A 27 -9.43 7.41 1.26
CA TRP A 27 -9.57 5.96 1.42
C TRP A 27 -10.94 5.56 1.98
N GLN A 28 -11.53 6.36 2.87
CA GLN A 28 -12.90 6.14 3.35
C GLN A 28 -13.93 6.31 2.22
N GLU A 29 -13.79 7.35 1.39
CA GLU A 29 -14.67 7.56 0.23
C GLU A 29 -14.56 6.41 -0.77
N ARG A 30 -13.33 5.97 -1.10
CA ARG A 30 -13.05 4.84 -1.99
C ARG A 30 -13.60 3.52 -1.45
N ASN A 31 -13.54 3.31 -0.14
CA ASN A 31 -14.18 2.16 0.49
C ASN A 31 -15.70 2.19 0.31
N ARG A 32 -16.32 3.36 0.48
CA ARG A 32 -17.77 3.53 0.32
C ARG A 32 -18.24 3.35 -1.13
N SER A 33 -17.50 3.87 -2.12
CA SER A 33 -17.85 3.74 -3.53
C SER A 33 -17.52 2.37 -4.12
N GLY A 34 -16.57 1.65 -3.51
CA GLY A 34 -15.87 0.55 -4.16
C GLY A 34 -14.90 1.07 -5.23
N LEU A 35 -13.95 0.22 -5.61
CA LEU A 35 -13.02 0.48 -6.72
C LEU A 35 -12.77 -0.79 -7.52
N THR A 36 -12.84 -0.66 -8.85
CA THR A 36 -12.33 -1.68 -9.76
C THR A 36 -10.82 -1.84 -9.61
N ASP A 37 -10.25 -2.92 -10.13
CA ASP A 37 -8.81 -3.14 -10.04
C ASP A 37 -8.00 -2.01 -10.71
N ASN A 38 -8.46 -1.50 -11.86
CA ASN A 38 -7.82 -0.38 -12.54
C ASN A 38 -7.90 0.92 -11.72
N GLN A 39 -9.07 1.20 -11.14
CA GLN A 39 -9.26 2.38 -10.30
C GLN A 39 -8.45 2.29 -9.00
N LEU A 40 -8.32 1.09 -8.43
CA LEU A 40 -7.50 0.85 -7.25
C LEU A 40 -6.01 1.02 -7.57
N GLU A 41 -5.54 0.53 -8.71
CA GLU A 41 -4.17 0.75 -9.17
C GLU A 41 -3.88 2.25 -9.34
N GLU A 42 -4.78 3.00 -9.97
CA GLU A 42 -4.63 4.45 -10.16
C GLU A 42 -4.65 5.21 -8.84
N ALA A 43 -5.57 4.86 -7.93
CA ALA A 43 -5.63 5.43 -6.58
C ALA A 43 -4.34 5.19 -5.80
N LEU A 44 -3.79 3.97 -5.84
CA LEU A 44 -2.52 3.66 -5.19
C LEU A 44 -1.35 4.44 -5.83
N ARG A 45 -1.33 4.56 -7.15
CA ARG A 45 -0.29 5.35 -7.84
C ARG A 45 -0.35 6.82 -7.45
N TYR A 46 -1.56 7.37 -7.27
CA TYR A 46 -1.76 8.73 -6.78
C TYR A 46 -1.22 8.91 -5.35
N GLU A 47 -1.56 8.01 -4.42
CA GLU A 47 -1.08 8.13 -3.03
C GLU A 47 0.44 7.92 -2.89
N LEU A 48 1.03 7.03 -3.70
CA LEU A 48 2.48 6.78 -3.67
C LEU A 48 3.27 7.88 -4.40
N GLY A 49 2.65 8.63 -5.31
CA GLY A 49 3.32 9.64 -6.13
C GLY A 49 4.44 9.06 -6.99
N ILE A 50 5.45 9.88 -7.31
CA ILE A 50 6.61 9.45 -8.10
C ILE A 50 7.47 8.48 -7.27
N ALA A 51 7.95 8.94 -6.12
CA ALA A 51 8.69 8.17 -5.14
C ALA A 51 8.66 8.89 -3.80
N GLY A 52 8.82 8.15 -2.70
CA GLY A 52 8.89 8.71 -1.37
C GLY A 52 9.37 7.70 -0.34
N GLY A 53 9.39 8.12 0.91
CA GLY A 53 9.81 7.25 2.01
C GLY A 53 9.85 7.94 3.35
N CYS A 54 10.05 7.14 4.39
CA CYS A 54 10.26 7.60 5.75
C CYS A 54 11.39 6.81 6.40
N THR A 55 12.11 7.48 7.31
CA THR A 55 13.19 6.86 8.06
C THR A 55 12.66 5.99 9.19
N ALA A 56 13.44 4.96 9.52
CA ALA A 56 13.18 4.11 10.68
C ALA A 56 13.28 4.92 11.97
N ASN A 57 12.51 4.52 12.98
CA ASN A 57 12.71 4.92 14.36
C ASN A 57 12.48 3.72 15.28
N ASN A 58 12.61 3.90 16.60
CA ASN A 58 12.52 2.80 17.57
C ASN A 58 11.22 1.96 17.46
N ASN A 59 10.14 2.53 16.92
CA ASN A 59 8.83 1.90 16.84
C ASN A 59 8.32 1.70 15.39
N ARG A 60 9.04 2.15 14.36
CA ARG A 60 8.63 2.00 12.95
C ARG A 60 9.84 1.67 12.06
N PRO A 61 9.74 0.68 11.16
CA PRO A 61 10.80 0.46 10.18
C PRO A 61 10.85 1.60 9.15
N ALA A 62 11.98 1.73 8.47
CA ALA A 62 12.13 2.62 7.33
C ALA A 62 11.30 2.07 6.16
N VAL A 63 10.68 2.99 5.42
CA VAL A 63 9.87 2.67 4.25
C VAL A 63 10.39 3.46 3.08
N SER A 64 10.52 2.81 1.93
CA SER A 64 10.68 3.48 0.64
C SER A 64 9.59 2.98 -0.28
N TYR A 65 9.07 3.85 -1.14
CA TYR A 65 8.00 3.49 -2.05
C TYR A 65 8.08 4.25 -3.37
N GLN A 66 7.48 3.66 -4.40
CA GLN A 66 7.46 4.20 -5.76
C GLN A 66 6.12 3.90 -6.42
N GLY A 67 5.50 4.91 -7.04
CA GLY A 67 4.22 4.73 -7.73
C GLY A 67 4.34 3.88 -9.00
N SER A 68 5.49 3.87 -9.68
CA SER A 68 5.74 2.97 -10.79
C SER A 68 5.87 1.53 -10.30
N GLY A 69 4.99 0.65 -10.77
CA GLY A 69 4.94 -0.75 -10.32
C GLY A 69 4.38 -0.93 -8.90
N LEU A 70 3.88 0.13 -8.26
CA LEU A 70 3.32 0.11 -6.90
C LEU A 70 4.26 -0.57 -5.89
N LYS A 71 5.53 -0.17 -5.88
CA LYS A 71 6.59 -0.84 -5.12
C LYS A 71 6.74 -0.24 -3.73
N ILE A 72 6.89 -1.09 -2.73
CA ILE A 72 7.14 -0.71 -1.34
C ILE A 72 8.24 -1.60 -0.76
N TRP A 73 9.30 -0.95 -0.27
CA TRP A 73 10.40 -1.56 0.46
C TRP A 73 10.31 -1.18 1.93
N VAL A 74 10.65 -2.13 2.80
CA VAL A 74 10.62 -1.91 4.25
C VAL A 74 11.85 -2.58 4.86
N SER A 75 12.54 -1.90 5.77
CA SER A 75 13.65 -2.47 6.52
C SER A 75 13.80 -1.75 7.87
N TRP A 76 14.30 -2.43 8.89
CA TRP A 76 14.61 -1.80 10.18
C TRP A 76 15.88 -0.92 10.13
N ASP A 77 16.75 -1.14 9.15
CA ASP A 77 17.98 -0.36 8.98
C ASP A 77 17.75 0.77 7.95
N TYR A 78 17.82 0.44 6.66
CA TYR A 78 17.46 1.32 5.57
C TYR A 78 17.21 0.48 4.31
N PRO A 79 16.01 0.50 3.70
CA PRO A 79 15.79 -0.20 2.45
C PRO A 79 16.56 0.50 1.32
N ASN A 80 17.29 -0.24 0.51
CA ASN A 80 17.93 0.23 -0.71
C ASN A 80 17.12 -0.19 -1.94
N PRO A 81 16.29 0.69 -2.53
CA PRO A 81 15.42 0.33 -3.66
C PRO A 81 16.17 -0.11 -4.93
N CYS A 82 17.48 0.17 -5.03
CA CYS A 82 18.31 -0.21 -6.17
C CYS A 82 18.85 -1.65 -6.07
N ILE A 83 18.88 -2.23 -4.86
CA ILE A 83 19.48 -3.55 -4.61
C ILE A 83 18.45 -4.51 -4.01
N ASP A 84 17.62 -4.02 -3.08
CA ASP A 84 16.66 -4.82 -2.36
C ASP A 84 15.40 -5.11 -3.20
N ALA A 85 14.88 -6.32 -3.06
CA ALA A 85 13.58 -6.66 -3.62
C ALA A 85 12.45 -5.94 -2.86
N PRO A 86 11.43 -5.40 -3.55
CA PRO A 86 10.29 -4.83 -2.88
C PRO A 86 9.50 -5.91 -2.12
N ILE A 87 9.00 -5.57 -0.94
CA ILE A 87 8.12 -6.47 -0.15
C ILE A 87 6.73 -6.52 -0.78
N PHE A 88 6.28 -5.38 -1.31
CA PHE A 88 5.05 -5.27 -2.07
C PHE A 88 5.35 -4.70 -3.46
N GLU A 89 4.80 -5.36 -4.46
CA GLU A 89 4.78 -4.96 -5.86
C GLU A 89 3.41 -5.26 -6.48
N ARG A 90 2.91 -4.31 -7.28
CA ARG A 90 1.70 -4.40 -8.12
C ARG A 90 0.52 -5.13 -7.44
N ASN A 91 0.26 -6.38 -7.84
CA ASN A 91 -0.87 -7.18 -7.36
C ASN A 91 -0.83 -7.43 -5.85
N SER A 92 0.36 -7.57 -5.26
CA SER A 92 0.49 -7.74 -3.80
C SER A 92 0.14 -6.46 -3.05
N THR A 93 0.50 -5.30 -3.62
CA THR A 93 0.15 -3.96 -3.10
C THR A 93 -1.36 -3.73 -3.17
N MET A 94 -2.00 -4.10 -4.29
CA MET A 94 -3.46 -4.03 -4.45
C MET A 94 -4.20 -4.96 -3.49
N LYS A 95 -3.75 -6.22 -3.35
CA LYS A 95 -4.32 -7.17 -2.39
C LYS A 95 -4.22 -6.65 -0.95
N MET A 96 -3.09 -6.06 -0.59
CA MET A 96 -2.91 -5.44 0.73
C MET A 96 -3.86 -4.24 0.89
N ALA A 97 -4.01 -3.39 -0.13
CA ALA A 97 -4.95 -2.26 -0.08
C ALA A 97 -6.39 -2.72 0.19
N ARG A 98 -6.85 -3.75 -0.54
CA ARG A 98 -8.18 -4.35 -0.32
C ARG A 98 -8.31 -4.96 1.08
N ALA A 99 -7.28 -5.63 1.57
CA ALA A 99 -7.29 -6.23 2.92
C ALA A 99 -7.29 -5.19 4.04
N VAL A 100 -6.58 -4.07 3.87
CA VAL A 100 -6.46 -3.00 4.87
C VAL A 100 -7.70 -2.13 4.91
N TYR A 101 -8.15 -1.66 3.74
CA TYR A 101 -9.24 -0.69 3.63
C TYR A 101 -10.61 -1.31 3.36
N LYS A 102 -10.67 -2.64 3.18
CA LYS A 102 -11.91 -3.40 2.92
C LYS A 102 -12.69 -2.93 1.68
N ILE A 103 -11.97 -2.44 0.67
CA ILE A 103 -12.56 -1.88 -0.56
C ILE A 103 -13.13 -3.01 -1.42
N SER A 104 -14.45 -2.99 -1.62
CA SER A 104 -15.15 -3.90 -2.53
C SER A 104 -14.78 -3.64 -3.99
N ASN A 105 -14.75 -4.70 -4.77
CA ASN A 105 -14.62 -4.62 -6.22
C ASN A 105 -16.02 -4.65 -6.84
N PRO A 106 -16.50 -3.56 -7.46
CA PRO A 106 -17.82 -3.54 -8.09
C PRO A 106 -17.88 -4.42 -9.35
N ASP A 107 -16.72 -4.72 -9.98
CA ASP A 107 -16.64 -5.64 -11.12
C ASP A 107 -16.61 -7.11 -10.69
N ASP A 108 -16.35 -7.39 -9.41
CA ASP A 108 -16.69 -8.70 -8.83
C ASP A 108 -18.22 -8.73 -8.69
N THR A 109 -18.88 -8.91 -9.83
CA THR A 109 -20.24 -9.41 -9.86
C THR A 109 -20.14 -10.84 -9.36
N GLN A 110 -20.09 -10.99 -8.04
CA GLN A 110 -20.29 -12.25 -7.38
C GLN A 110 -21.66 -12.70 -7.86
N LEU A 111 -21.68 -13.60 -8.85
CA LEU A 111 -22.88 -14.25 -9.35
C LEU A 111 -23.61 -14.72 -8.10
N SER A 112 -24.75 -14.09 -7.81
CA SER A 112 -25.72 -14.61 -6.88
C SER A 112 -26.06 -16.00 -7.40
N LEU A 113 -25.42 -17.02 -6.82
CA LEU A 113 -25.84 -18.40 -6.95
C LEU A 113 -27.24 -18.43 -6.32
N PHE A 114 -28.24 -18.37 -7.19
CA PHE A 114 -29.61 -18.73 -6.90
C PHE A 114 -29.67 -20.15 -6.32
#